data_AF-A0A0G0A2W3-F1
#
_entry.id   AF-A0A0G0A2W3-F1
#
_cell.length_a   1.000
_cell.length_b   1.000
_cell.length_c   1.000
_cell.angle_alpha   90.00
_cell.angle_beta   90.00
_cell.angle_gamma   90.00
#
_symmetry.space_group_name_H-M   'P 1'
#
loop_
_entity.id
_entity.type
_entity.pdbx_description
1 polymer ?
#
loop_
_entity_poly.entity_id
_entity_poly.type
_entity_poly.pdbx_seq_one_letter_code
_entity_poly.pdbx_strand_id
1 'polypeptide(L)'
;MVGRDVTTEAASLLFLLTKPIKMSNKLCSEPGCIQPLYARGWCINHYKQKYLKPKEDKKVKKTYVIPHRTEDRAKEERQYSIDRKLFIEDERAKDPQGRIFCIFCQGEIGKEPDCHHLDGRDEDKLLNKDDWSLAHHKCHMDYDSMPWRKLIWWMDYIKNIKISHPHIYQKELRKMEK
;
A
#
# COMPACT_ATOMS: atom_id res chain seq x y z
N MET A 1 4.89 -32.71 -27.94
CA MET A 1 3.98 -31.65 -28.41
C MET A 1 2.55 -32.16 -28.29
N VAL A 2 1.84 -31.86 -27.19
CA VAL A 2 0.36 -31.91 -27.15
C VAL A 2 -0.08 -30.89 -26.08
N GLY A 3 -0.53 -29.72 -26.51
CA GLY A 3 -1.15 -28.72 -25.63
C GLY A 3 -2.63 -29.06 -25.45
N ARG A 4 -3.15 -28.92 -24.23
CA ARG A 4 -4.59 -29.00 -23.95
C ARG A 4 -5.08 -27.59 -23.65
N ASP A 5 -5.95 -27.09 -24.53
CA ASP A 5 -6.67 -25.83 -24.37
C ASP A 5 -7.76 -25.99 -23.30
N VAL A 6 -7.73 -25.12 -22.29
CA VAL A 6 -8.72 -25.06 -21.21
C VAL A 6 -9.33 -23.66 -21.20
N THR A 7 -10.19 -23.36 -22.17
CA THR A 7 -11.03 -22.16 -22.12
C THR A 7 -12.32 -22.43 -22.88
N THR A 8 -13.47 -22.58 -22.20
CA THR A 8 -14.82 -22.15 -22.66
C THR A 8 -15.97 -22.74 -21.81
N GLU A 9 -16.04 -22.50 -20.50
CA GLU A 9 -17.29 -22.79 -19.75
C GLU A 9 -17.75 -21.72 -18.76
N ALA A 10 -17.01 -20.62 -18.59
CA ALA A 10 -17.40 -19.57 -17.63
C ALA A 10 -18.36 -18.49 -18.19
N ALA A 11 -18.66 -18.49 -19.50
CA ALA A 11 -19.41 -17.40 -20.12
C ALA A 11 -20.95 -17.56 -20.07
N SER A 12 -21.48 -18.74 -19.72
CA SER A 12 -22.91 -19.05 -19.92
C SER A 12 -23.82 -18.78 -18.72
N LEU A 13 -23.27 -18.47 -17.54
CA LEU A 13 -24.05 -18.32 -16.30
C LEU A 13 -24.36 -16.87 -15.90
N LEU A 14 -23.84 -15.86 -16.63
CA LEU A 14 -24.10 -14.45 -16.32
C LEU A 14 -25.35 -13.86 -16.99
N PHE A 15 -26.03 -14.59 -17.88
CA PHE A 15 -27.10 -14.04 -18.72
C PHE A 15 -28.53 -14.18 -18.14
N LEU A 16 -28.71 -14.89 -17.01
CA LEU A 16 -30.04 -15.22 -16.47
C LEU A 16 -30.57 -14.31 -15.35
N LEU A 17 -29.98 -13.14 -15.10
CA LEU A 17 -30.40 -12.27 -13.98
C LEU A 17 -30.62 -10.79 -14.29
N THR A 18 -30.99 -10.42 -15.53
CA THR A 18 -31.62 -9.11 -15.75
C THR A 18 -32.82 -9.24 -16.68
N LYS A 19 -33.99 -9.58 -16.13
CA LYS A 19 -35.25 -9.32 -16.86
C LYS A 19 -35.26 -7.83 -17.24
N PRO A 20 -35.38 -7.45 -18.52
CA PRO A 20 -35.41 -6.05 -18.91
C PRO A 20 -36.61 -5.40 -18.23
N ILE A 21 -36.34 -4.41 -17.37
CA ILE A 21 -37.39 -3.63 -16.72
C ILE A 21 -38.11 -2.89 -17.83
N LYS A 22 -39.38 -3.23 -18.08
CA LYS A 22 -40.23 -2.57 -19.06
C LYS A 22 -40.34 -1.08 -18.68
N MET A 23 -39.54 -0.24 -19.32
CA MET A 23 -39.56 1.20 -19.08
C MET A 23 -40.90 1.74 -19.58
N SER A 24 -41.63 2.44 -18.72
CA SER A 24 -42.86 3.10 -19.16
C SER A 24 -42.48 4.32 -20.01
N ASN A 25 -43.24 4.60 -21.08
CA ASN A 25 -43.06 5.82 -21.91
C ASN A 25 -43.43 7.12 -21.17
N LYS A 26 -43.73 7.06 -19.88
CA LYS A 26 -44.08 8.22 -19.06
C LYS A 26 -42.80 8.82 -18.48
N LEU A 27 -42.80 10.14 -18.32
CA LEU A 27 -41.70 10.87 -17.68
C LEU A 27 -41.91 10.98 -16.17
N CYS A 28 -40.80 11.24 -15.47
CA CYS A 28 -40.79 11.56 -14.05
C CYS A 28 -41.67 12.80 -13.76
N SER A 29 -42.42 12.75 -12.65
CA SER A 29 -43.26 13.86 -12.17
C SER A 29 -42.46 15.01 -11.54
N GLU A 30 -41.16 14.85 -11.31
CA GLU A 30 -40.28 15.93 -10.87
C GLU A 30 -40.14 17.00 -11.97
N PRO A 31 -40.43 18.29 -11.69
CA PRO A 31 -40.29 19.37 -12.66
C PRO A 31 -38.89 19.40 -13.29
N GLY A 32 -38.84 19.39 -14.63
CA GLY A 32 -37.58 19.41 -15.39
C GLY A 32 -36.86 18.06 -15.51
N CYS A 33 -37.39 16.97 -14.94
CA CYS A 33 -36.79 15.64 -15.07
C CYS A 33 -37.30 14.89 -16.30
N ILE A 34 -36.43 14.70 -17.29
CA ILE A 34 -36.73 13.96 -18.54
C ILE A 34 -36.49 12.45 -18.43
N GLN A 35 -36.23 11.94 -17.23
CA GLN A 35 -35.93 10.52 -17.04
C GLN A 35 -37.22 9.67 -17.07
N PRO A 36 -37.17 8.44 -17.61
CA PRO A 36 -38.33 7.56 -17.63
C PRO A 36 -38.86 7.25 -16.22
N LEU A 37 -40.18 7.16 -16.12
CA LEU A 37 -40.88 6.81 -14.89
C LEU A 37 -40.58 5.36 -14.51
N TYR A 38 -40.11 5.18 -13.28
CA TYR A 38 -39.76 3.90 -12.68
C TYR A 38 -40.91 3.38 -11.81
N ALA A 39 -41.29 4.12 -10.77
CA ALA A 39 -42.36 3.73 -9.85
C ALA A 39 -42.98 4.95 -9.16
N ARG A 40 -44.29 4.89 -8.87
CA ARG A 40 -45.04 5.93 -8.13
C ARG A 40 -44.95 7.35 -8.71
N GLY A 41 -44.75 7.49 -10.01
CA GLY A 41 -44.57 8.82 -10.65
C GLY A 41 -43.13 9.29 -10.75
N TRP A 42 -42.14 8.57 -10.20
CA TRP A 42 -40.77 9.04 -10.10
C TRP A 42 -39.82 8.20 -10.95
N CYS A 43 -38.74 8.81 -11.47
CA CYS A 43 -37.62 8.06 -12.02
C CYS A 43 -36.87 7.31 -10.91
N ILE A 44 -35.96 6.40 -11.27
CA ILE A 44 -35.23 5.60 -10.29
C ILE A 44 -34.48 6.45 -9.26
N ASN A 45 -33.90 7.59 -9.68
CA ASN A 45 -33.13 8.46 -8.78
C ASN A 45 -34.03 9.19 -7.78
N HIS A 46 -35.11 9.83 -8.23
CA HIS A 46 -36.06 10.50 -7.34
C HIS A 46 -36.86 9.51 -6.49
N TYR A 47 -37.15 8.31 -7.01
CA TYR A 47 -37.74 7.24 -6.22
C TYR A 47 -36.83 6.83 -5.06
N LYS A 48 -35.52 6.64 -5.33
CA LYS A 48 -34.52 6.33 -4.31
C LYS A 48 -34.46 7.44 -3.26
N GLN A 49 -34.33 8.70 -3.67
CA GLN A 49 -34.26 9.83 -2.74
C GLN A 49 -35.52 9.98 -1.87
N LYS A 50 -36.71 9.76 -2.44
CA LYS A 50 -37.99 9.99 -1.76
C LYS A 50 -38.43 8.83 -0.88
N TYR A 51 -38.12 7.60 -1.27
CA TYR A 51 -38.66 6.39 -0.62
C TYR A 51 -37.60 5.44 -0.07
N LEU A 52 -36.37 5.47 -0.57
CA LEU A 52 -35.27 4.76 0.07
C LEU A 52 -34.59 5.71 1.04
N LYS A 53 -34.86 5.53 2.34
CA LYS A 53 -33.99 6.11 3.36
C LYS A 53 -32.56 5.68 3.03
N PRO A 54 -31.55 6.57 3.14
CA PRO A 54 -30.17 6.11 3.18
C PRO A 54 -30.15 4.96 4.17
N LYS A 55 -29.68 3.78 3.74
CA LYS A 55 -29.33 2.78 4.74
C LYS A 55 -28.33 3.50 5.61
N GLU A 56 -28.67 3.80 6.86
CA GLU A 56 -27.64 4.12 7.82
C GLU A 56 -26.67 2.96 7.69
N ASP A 57 -25.48 3.24 7.17
CA ASP A 57 -24.42 2.26 7.14
C ASP A 57 -24.25 1.91 8.60
N LYS A 58 -24.86 0.78 9.01
CA LYS A 58 -24.63 0.20 10.32
C LYS A 58 -23.14 -0.01 10.28
N LYS A 59 -22.38 0.90 10.90
CA LYS A 59 -20.94 0.79 11.05
C LYS A 59 -20.79 -0.53 11.76
N VAL A 60 -20.54 -1.60 10.99
CA VAL A 60 -20.18 -2.88 11.55
C VAL A 60 -18.92 -2.53 12.29
N LYS A 61 -19.02 -2.47 13.62
CA LYS A 61 -17.84 -2.33 14.47
C LYS A 61 -17.06 -3.59 14.18
N LYS A 62 -16.17 -3.52 13.19
CA LYS A 62 -15.20 -4.57 12.95
C LYS A 62 -14.38 -4.61 14.23
N THR A 63 -14.69 -5.56 15.09
CA THR A 63 -13.83 -5.93 16.21
C THR A 63 -12.63 -6.60 15.58
N TYR A 64 -11.67 -5.79 15.14
CA TYR A 64 -10.37 -6.30 14.74
C TYR A 64 -9.76 -6.91 16.00
N VAL A 65 -9.75 -8.25 16.05
CA VAL A 65 -8.94 -8.96 17.03
C VAL A 65 -7.50 -8.65 16.63
N ILE A 66 -6.81 -7.84 17.42
CA ILE A 66 -5.37 -7.65 17.24
C ILE A 66 -4.75 -9.02 17.51
N PRO A 67 -4.11 -9.65 16.51
CA PRO A 67 -3.52 -10.97 16.71
C PRO A 67 -2.53 -10.89 17.86
N HIS A 68 -2.58 -11.89 18.75
CA HIS A 68 -1.67 -11.95 19.89
C HIS A 68 -0.23 -12.03 19.38
N ARG A 69 0.62 -11.11 19.82
CA ARG A 69 2.04 -11.11 19.50
C ARG A 69 2.68 -12.38 20.04
N THR A 70 3.25 -13.21 19.18
CA THR A 70 3.90 -14.45 19.61
C THR A 70 5.11 -14.15 20.49
N GLU A 71 5.43 -15.06 21.41
CA GLU A 71 6.61 -14.91 22.26
C GLU A 71 7.90 -14.85 21.42
N ASP A 72 7.95 -15.63 20.34
CA ASP A 72 9.07 -15.64 19.39
C ASP A 72 9.25 -14.27 18.72
N ARG A 73 8.16 -13.67 18.22
CA ARG A 73 8.22 -12.30 17.68
C ARG A 73 8.65 -11.29 18.75
N ALA A 74 8.28 -11.50 20.01
CA ALA A 74 8.75 -10.66 21.10
C ALA A 74 10.26 -10.81 21.38
N LYS A 75 10.81 -12.03 21.25
CA LYS A 75 12.26 -12.28 21.33
C LYS A 75 13.00 -11.63 20.17
N GLU A 76 12.52 -11.79 18.94
CA GLU A 76 13.10 -11.16 17.75
C GLU A 76 13.16 -9.64 17.86
N GLU A 77 12.08 -8.98 18.29
CA GLU A 77 12.06 -7.52 18.42
C GLU A 77 13.00 -7.01 19.53
N ARG A 78 13.18 -7.78 20.62
CA ARG A 78 14.19 -7.45 21.63
C ARG A 78 15.59 -7.55 21.05
N GLN A 79 15.88 -8.63 20.32
CA GLN A 79 17.16 -8.82 19.64
C GLN A 79 17.42 -7.70 18.62
N TYR A 80 16.42 -7.38 17.80
CA TYR A 80 16.45 -6.27 16.84
C TYR A 80 16.81 -4.94 17.52
N SER A 81 16.23 -4.64 18.69
CA SER A 81 16.54 -3.40 19.41
C SER A 81 17.99 -3.33 19.89
N ILE A 82 18.60 -4.47 20.25
CA ILE A 82 20.00 -4.55 20.66
C ILE A 82 20.90 -4.40 19.42
N ASP A 83 20.65 -5.22 18.41
CA ASP A 83 21.43 -5.23 17.16
C ASP A 83 21.38 -3.89 16.44
N ARG A 84 20.23 -3.19 16.45
CA ARG A 84 20.11 -1.85 15.86
C ARG A 84 21.07 -0.86 16.50
N LYS A 85 21.24 -0.89 17.82
CA LYS A 85 22.15 0.03 18.52
C LYS A 85 23.60 -0.26 18.13
N LEU A 86 23.99 -1.55 18.16
CA LEU A 86 25.32 -1.98 17.75
C LEU A 86 25.61 -1.60 16.29
N PHE A 87 24.66 -1.84 15.39
CA PHE A 87 24.80 -1.44 13.98
C PHE A 87 25.03 0.06 13.81
N ILE A 88 24.28 0.91 14.53
CA ILE A 88 24.47 2.37 14.47
C ILE A 88 25.86 2.77 14.98
N GLU A 89 26.33 2.15 16.06
CA GLU A 89 27.67 2.39 16.61
C GLU A 89 28.77 1.96 15.63
N ASP A 90 28.62 0.79 15.02
CA ASP A 90 29.53 0.26 14.00
C ASP A 90 29.58 1.19 12.78
N GLU A 91 28.43 1.66 12.27
CA GLU A 91 28.40 2.61 11.15
C GLU A 91 29.07 3.95 11.50
N ARG A 92 28.89 4.45 12.73
CA ARG A 92 29.59 5.67 13.17
C ARG A 92 31.09 5.45 13.27
N ALA A 93 31.53 4.27 13.71
CA ALA A 93 32.95 3.95 13.84
C ALA A 93 33.69 3.87 12.48
N LYS A 94 32.97 3.69 11.37
CA LYS A 94 33.56 3.68 10.01
C LYS A 94 34.07 5.04 9.55
N ASP A 95 33.48 6.14 10.02
CA ASP A 95 33.93 7.50 9.70
C ASP A 95 34.73 8.07 10.89
N PRO A 96 35.96 8.58 10.70
CA PRO A 96 36.78 9.11 11.81
C PRO A 96 36.12 10.26 12.59
N GLN A 97 35.15 10.96 12.00
CA GLN A 97 34.41 12.05 12.63
C GLN A 97 33.06 11.55 13.21
N GLY A 98 32.77 10.24 13.15
CA GLY A 98 31.54 9.65 13.67
C GLY A 98 30.31 9.97 12.82
N ARG A 99 30.51 10.43 11.57
CA ARG A 99 29.42 10.83 10.69
C ARG A 99 28.79 9.63 10.04
N ILE A 100 27.47 9.70 9.88
CA ILE A 100 26.66 8.70 9.20
C ILE A 100 25.75 9.42 8.21
N PHE A 101 25.43 8.75 7.11
CA PHE A 101 24.71 9.36 5.99
C PHE A 101 23.42 8.61 5.69
N CYS A 102 22.40 9.36 5.29
CA CYS A 102 21.09 8.83 4.93
C CYS A 102 21.15 8.10 3.60
N ILE A 103 20.72 6.84 3.56
CA ILE A 103 20.68 6.02 2.34
C ILE A 103 19.86 6.68 1.22
N PHE A 104 18.81 7.43 1.58
CA PHE A 104 17.90 8.06 0.65
C PHE A 104 18.45 9.36 0.05
N CYS A 105 18.72 10.36 0.90
CA CYS A 105 19.12 11.70 0.43
C CYS A 105 20.62 11.95 0.47
N GLN A 106 21.43 11.01 0.98
CA GLN A 106 22.89 11.12 1.16
C GLN A 106 23.34 12.26 2.08
N GLY A 107 22.40 12.95 2.73
CA GLY A 107 22.71 13.96 3.74
C GLY A 107 23.17 13.34 5.05
N GLU A 108 24.03 14.05 5.76
CA GLU A 108 24.51 13.66 7.08
C GLU A 108 23.36 13.56 8.10
N ILE A 109 23.39 12.53 8.94
CA ILE A 109 22.39 12.30 9.99
C ILE A 109 22.93 12.80 11.34
N GLY A 110 22.52 14.02 11.72
CA GLY A 110 22.92 14.62 13.00
C GLY A 110 22.14 14.14 14.23
N LYS A 111 21.06 13.37 14.05
CA LYS A 111 20.21 12.84 15.15
C LYS A 111 20.30 11.32 15.21
N GLU A 112 19.53 10.68 16.09
CA GLU A 112 19.38 9.22 16.02
C GLU A 112 18.76 8.82 14.67
N PRO A 113 19.41 7.93 13.89
CA PRO A 113 18.92 7.51 12.59
C PRO A 113 17.81 6.47 12.70
N ASP A 114 16.90 6.44 11.74
CA ASP A 114 16.03 5.27 11.54
C ASP A 114 16.84 4.15 10.87
N CYS A 115 16.54 2.90 11.24
CA CYS A 115 17.06 1.73 10.54
C CYS A 115 16.02 1.30 9.50
N HIS A 116 16.42 1.33 8.24
CA HIS A 116 15.61 0.96 7.10
C HIS A 116 16.03 -0.42 6.59
N HIS A 117 15.06 -1.34 6.47
CA HIS A 117 15.26 -2.66 5.89
C HIS A 117 14.99 -2.63 4.38
N LEU A 118 16.06 -2.65 3.58
CA LEU A 118 15.97 -2.54 2.12
C LEU A 118 15.11 -3.64 1.49
N ASP A 119 15.22 -4.88 1.98
CA ASP A 119 14.41 -5.99 1.48
C ASP A 119 13.05 -6.16 2.20
N GLY A 120 12.74 -5.31 3.18
CA GLY A 120 11.52 -5.37 3.98
C GLY A 120 11.69 -6.09 5.31
N ARG A 121 10.60 -6.18 6.09
CA ARG A 121 10.58 -6.70 7.47
C ARG A 121 9.84 -8.02 7.64
N ASP A 122 9.41 -8.62 6.54
CA ASP A 122 8.61 -9.84 6.56
C ASP A 122 9.49 -11.06 6.82
N GLU A 123 8.89 -12.11 7.37
CA GLU A 123 9.53 -13.41 7.63
C GLU A 123 10.76 -13.29 8.56
N ASP A 124 11.88 -13.89 8.17
CA ASP A 124 13.14 -13.94 8.91
C ASP A 124 14.05 -12.73 8.65
N LYS A 125 13.61 -11.78 7.82
CA LYS A 125 14.44 -10.64 7.36
C LYS A 125 14.64 -9.56 8.41
N LEU A 126 13.88 -9.57 9.51
CA LEU A 126 13.98 -8.54 10.55
C LEU A 126 15.40 -8.40 11.10
N LEU A 127 16.10 -9.53 11.25
CA LEU A 127 17.45 -9.61 11.83
C LEU A 127 18.56 -9.68 10.77
N ASN A 128 18.24 -9.65 9.47
CA ASN A 128 19.26 -9.66 8.42
C ASN A 128 19.94 -8.29 8.32
N LYS A 129 21.14 -8.17 8.91
CA LYS A 129 21.90 -6.91 8.97
C LYS A 129 22.44 -6.46 7.60
N ASP A 130 22.57 -7.36 6.64
CA ASP A 130 23.08 -7.04 5.30
C ASP A 130 22.11 -6.15 4.51
N ASP A 131 20.81 -6.17 4.88
CA ASP A 131 19.79 -5.33 4.27
C ASP A 131 19.49 -4.06 5.11
N TRP A 132 20.26 -3.80 6.17
CA TRP A 132 20.06 -2.63 7.01
C TRP A 132 20.76 -1.41 6.43
N SER A 133 20.11 -0.27 6.55
CA SER A 133 20.65 1.02 6.14
C SER A 133 20.14 2.13 7.05
N LEU A 134 20.93 3.18 7.22
CA LEU A 134 20.56 4.31 8.06
C LEU A 134 19.85 5.39 7.25
N ALA A 135 18.81 5.98 7.84
CA ALA A 135 18.01 7.01 7.20
C ALA A 135 17.65 8.15 8.16
N HIS A 136 17.43 9.35 7.64
CA HIS A 136 16.67 10.35 8.39
C HIS A 136 15.25 9.87 8.58
N HIS A 137 14.70 10.09 9.77
CA HIS A 137 13.29 9.78 10.06
C HIS A 137 12.33 10.34 8.99
N LYS A 138 12.51 11.61 8.58
CA LYS A 138 11.67 12.22 7.54
C LYS A 138 11.80 11.48 6.20
N CYS A 139 13.02 11.16 5.75
CA CYS A 139 13.21 10.48 4.46
C CYS A 139 12.61 9.08 4.48
N HIS A 140 12.73 8.37 5.61
CA HIS A 140 12.11 7.06 5.80
C HIS A 140 10.58 7.14 5.72
N MET A 141 9.97 8.10 6.43
CA MET A 141 8.51 8.31 6.37
C MET A 141 8.04 8.73 4.98
N ASP A 142 8.78 9.62 4.30
CA ASP A 142 8.47 10.05 2.93
C ASP A 142 8.54 8.84 1.97
N TYR A 143 9.55 7.97 2.10
CA TYR A 143 9.70 6.75 1.29
C TYR A 143 8.50 5.81 1.42
N ASP A 144 7.97 5.63 2.63
CA ASP A 144 6.83 4.74 2.89
C ASP A 144 5.48 5.32 2.45
N SER A 145 5.34 6.65 2.47
CA SER A 145 4.04 7.32 2.34
C SER A 145 3.83 8.08 1.04
N MET A 146 4.90 8.49 0.35
CA MET A 146 4.82 9.33 -0.84
C MET A 146 5.06 8.54 -2.12
N PRO A 147 4.38 8.87 -3.23
CA PRO A 147 4.72 8.31 -4.52
C PRO A 147 6.13 8.77 -4.92
N TRP A 148 6.88 7.88 -5.58
CA TRP A 148 8.28 8.10 -5.93
C TRP A 148 8.55 9.42 -6.67
N ARG A 149 7.61 9.85 -7.53
CA ARG A 149 7.71 11.10 -8.32
C ARG A 149 7.78 12.37 -7.47
N LYS A 150 7.37 12.30 -6.20
CA LYS A 150 7.41 13.43 -5.26
C LYS A 150 8.66 13.42 -4.37
N LEU A 151 9.48 12.39 -4.46
CA LEU A 151 10.71 12.25 -3.67
C LEU A 151 11.87 12.88 -4.46
N ILE A 152 12.30 14.07 -4.04
CA ILE A 152 13.34 14.85 -4.73
C ILE A 152 14.68 14.11 -4.86
N TRP A 153 14.96 13.17 -3.95
CA TRP A 153 16.18 12.38 -3.88
C TRP A 153 16.06 11.01 -4.57
N TRP A 154 14.91 10.68 -5.17
CA TRP A 154 14.65 9.32 -5.69
C TRP A 154 15.65 8.88 -6.75
N MET A 155 16.01 9.76 -7.69
CA MET A 155 16.90 9.39 -8.79
C MET A 155 18.32 9.10 -8.31
N ASP A 156 18.82 9.88 -7.34
CA ASP A 156 20.13 9.64 -6.73
C ASP A 156 20.12 8.37 -5.88
N TYR A 157 19.05 8.15 -5.10
CA TYR A 157 18.82 6.92 -4.37
C TYR A 157 18.88 5.68 -5.29
N ILE A 158 18.11 5.66 -6.38
CA ILE A 158 18.08 4.56 -7.36
C ILE A 158 19.47 4.30 -7.96
N LYS A 159 20.20 5.36 -8.32
CA LYS A 159 21.57 5.25 -8.83
C LYS A 159 22.50 4.60 -7.80
N ASN A 160 22.41 5.01 -6.53
CA ASN A 160 23.25 4.49 -5.47
C ASN A 160 22.90 3.04 -5.10
N ILE A 161 21.61 2.70 -5.05
CA ILE A 161 21.13 1.34 -4.81
C ILE A 161 21.59 0.40 -5.93
N LYS A 162 21.59 0.83 -7.20
CA LYS A 162 22.12 0.03 -8.32
C LYS A 162 23.56 -0.44 -8.09
N ILE A 163 24.37 0.41 -7.47
CA ILE A 163 25.80 0.16 -7.22
C ILE A 163 25.99 -0.64 -5.94
N SER A 164 25.34 -0.22 -4.86
CA SER A 164 25.56 -0.77 -3.51
C SER A 164 24.75 -2.04 -3.22
N HIS A 165 23.53 -2.14 -3.76
CA HIS A 165 22.60 -3.23 -3.49
C HIS A 165 21.89 -3.67 -4.78
N PRO A 166 22.60 -4.32 -5.74
CA PRO A 166 22.03 -4.69 -7.03
C PRO A 166 20.78 -5.58 -6.94
N HIS A 167 20.64 -6.40 -5.89
CA HIS A 167 19.46 -7.23 -5.66
C HIS A 167 18.22 -6.41 -5.30
N ILE A 168 18.39 -5.30 -4.58
CA ILE A 168 17.31 -4.38 -4.18
C ILE A 168 16.90 -3.48 -5.35
N TYR A 169 17.82 -3.14 -6.24
CA TYR A 169 17.55 -2.24 -7.37
C TYR A 169 16.32 -2.65 -8.21
N GLN A 170 16.18 -3.96 -8.50
CA GLN A 170 15.03 -4.46 -9.27
C GLN A 170 13.70 -4.30 -8.53
N LYS A 171 13.71 -4.41 -7.20
CA LYS A 171 12.53 -4.18 -6.36
C LYS A 171 12.09 -2.72 -6.42
N GLU A 172 13.05 -1.79 -6.37
CA GLU A 172 12.75 -0.36 -6.42
C GLU A 172 12.27 0.08 -7.81
N LEU A 173 12.78 -0.51 -8.90
CA LEU A 173 12.26 -0.25 -10.25
C LEU A 173 10.79 -0.65 -10.39
N ARG A 174 10.37 -1.77 -9.80
CA ARG A 174 8.94 -2.18 -9.80
C ARG A 174 8.04 -1.20 -9.06
N LYS A 175 8.57 -0.41 -8.12
CA LYS A 175 7.79 0.68 -7.49
C LYS A 175 7.54 1.83 -8.47
N MET A 176 8.41 2.04 -9.44
CA MET A 176 8.25 3.13 -10.42
C MET A 176 7.16 2.86 -11.46
N GLU A 177 6.85 1.58 -11.68
CA GLU A 177 5.82 1.11 -12.61
C GLU A 177 4.40 1.24 -12.06
N LYS A 178 4.25 1.47 -10.75
CA LYS A 178 2.98 1.69 -10.06
C LYS A 178 2.64 3.17 -9.96
#